data_AF-A0A9P7WXL4-F1
#
_entry.id   AF-A0A9P7WXL4-F1
#
_cell.length_a   1.000
_cell.length_b   1.000
_cell.length_c   1.000
_cell.angle_alpha   90.00
_cell.angle_beta   90.00
_cell.angle_gamma   90.00
#
_symmetry.space_group_name_H-M   'P 1'
#
loop_
_entity.id
_entity.type
_entity.pdbx_description
1 polymer ?
#
loop_
_entity_poly.entity_id
_entity_poly.type
_entity_poly.pdbx_seq_one_letter_code
_entity_poly.pdbx_strand_id
1 'polypeptide(L)'
;MAGESFIWASTTVLLVADPSYRNPVARLKHILSSPSLQNLDYLYSSALEHAFPSNIDEPVLLLLRDTLGILVVARTPITIATLASLLPSATEPPQVIAETIRNQVLVYLGSLLTFSGGDSTSSKPIQFLHKSFVDFLATKGRCDDRFFLDVPDQHEKMATAFGV
;
A
#
# COMPACT_ATOMS: atom_id res chain seq x y z
N MET A 1 6.26 -24.31 5.16
CA MET A 1 4.84 -23.96 4.94
C MET A 1 4.16 -23.28 6.13
N ALA A 2 4.80 -23.06 7.28
CA ALA A 2 4.17 -22.34 8.42
C ALA A 2 4.16 -20.80 8.28
N GLY A 3 5.11 -20.23 7.53
CA GLY A 3 5.23 -18.77 7.37
C GLY A 3 4.06 -18.13 6.63
N GLU A 4 3.61 -18.75 5.54
CA GLU A 4 2.50 -18.24 4.71
C GLU A 4 1.18 -18.23 5.48
N SER A 5 0.92 -19.25 6.30
CA SER A 5 -0.28 -19.30 7.15
C SER A 5 -0.29 -18.21 8.22
N PHE A 6 0.88 -17.83 8.76
CA PHE A 6 0.97 -16.73 9.73
C PHE A 6 0.71 -15.38 9.07
N ILE A 7 1.32 -15.12 7.90
CA ILE A 7 1.09 -13.91 7.09
C ILE A 7 -0.39 -13.78 6.76
N TRP A 8 -1.00 -14.87 6.29
CA TRP A 8 -2.42 -14.90 5.97
C TRP A 8 -3.28 -14.58 7.19
N ALA A 9 -3.01 -15.20 8.34
CA ALA A 9 -3.77 -14.98 9.57
C ALA A 9 -3.62 -13.54 10.09
N SER A 10 -2.40 -13.00 10.13
CA SER A 10 -2.15 -11.63 10.61
C SER A 10 -2.81 -10.59 9.71
N THR A 11 -2.64 -10.72 8.38
CA THR A 11 -3.28 -9.80 7.44
C THR A 11 -4.80 -9.92 7.52
N THR A 12 -5.37 -11.12 7.56
CA THR A 12 -6.82 -11.33 7.69
C THR A 12 -7.39 -10.71 8.96
N VAL A 13 -6.70 -10.82 10.10
CA VAL A 13 -7.14 -10.19 11.35
C VAL A 13 -7.13 -8.66 11.24
N LEU A 14 -6.05 -8.07 10.73
CA LEU A 14 -5.97 -6.60 10.53
C LEU A 14 -7.04 -6.11 9.56
N LEU A 15 -7.29 -6.91 8.53
CA LEU A 15 -8.28 -6.65 7.51
C LEU A 15 -9.70 -6.67 8.12
N VAL A 16 -10.07 -7.73 8.85
CA VAL A 16 -11.38 -7.81 9.51
C VAL A 16 -11.56 -6.75 10.61
N ALA A 17 -10.49 -6.35 11.29
CA ALA A 17 -10.51 -5.35 12.36
C ALA A 17 -10.55 -3.90 11.88
N ASP A 18 -10.41 -3.64 10.57
CA ASP A 18 -10.41 -2.30 10.00
C ASP A 18 -11.74 -1.57 10.28
N PRO A 19 -11.73 -0.45 11.04
CA PRO A 19 -12.95 0.27 11.43
C PRO A 19 -13.66 0.94 10.24
N SER A 20 -13.02 1.03 9.08
CA SER A 20 -13.65 1.46 7.83
C SER A 20 -14.76 0.49 7.39
N TYR A 21 -14.79 -0.73 7.96
CA TYR A 21 -15.81 -1.74 7.69
C TYR A 21 -17.00 -1.67 8.64
N ARG A 22 -18.20 -1.67 8.04
CA ARG A 22 -19.47 -1.78 8.77
C ARG A 22 -19.89 -3.23 9.05
N ASN A 23 -19.28 -4.24 8.41
CA ASN A 23 -19.66 -5.65 8.59
C ASN A 23 -18.45 -6.61 8.55
N PRO A 24 -17.75 -6.80 9.68
CA PRO A 24 -16.57 -7.67 9.77
C PRO A 24 -16.89 -9.15 9.51
N VAL A 25 -18.10 -9.59 9.88
CA VAL A 25 -18.54 -10.99 9.72
C VAL A 25 -18.72 -11.36 8.25
N ALA A 26 -19.32 -10.48 7.46
CA ALA A 26 -19.47 -10.68 6.01
C ALA A 26 -18.10 -10.75 5.32
N ARG A 27 -17.15 -9.89 5.74
CA ARG A 27 -15.78 -9.88 5.20
C ARG A 27 -15.05 -11.19 5.49
N LEU A 28 -15.10 -11.66 6.73
CA LEU A 28 -14.49 -12.93 7.10
C LEU A 28 -15.08 -14.08 6.27
N LYS A 29 -16.41 -14.11 6.08
CA LYS A 29 -17.06 -15.13 5.23
C LYS A 29 -16.58 -15.06 3.78
N HIS A 30 -16.43 -13.87 3.21
CA HIS A 30 -15.93 -13.67 1.85
C HIS A 30 -14.49 -14.15 1.67
N ILE A 31 -13.63 -13.89 2.65
CA ILE A 31 -12.24 -14.36 2.67
C ILE A 31 -12.20 -15.89 2.80
N LEU A 32 -13.02 -16.46 3.67
CA LEU A 32 -13.10 -17.92 3.90
C LEU A 32 -13.77 -18.69 2.76
N SER A 33 -14.59 -18.05 1.93
CA SER A 33 -15.22 -18.70 0.76
C SER A 33 -14.26 -18.88 -0.42
N SER A 34 -13.04 -18.33 -0.34
CA SER A 34 -12.03 -18.53 -1.37
C SER A 34 -11.60 -20.01 -1.43
N PRO A 35 -11.53 -20.63 -2.62
CA PRO A 35 -11.13 -22.04 -2.77
C PRO A 35 -9.69 -22.30 -2.30
N SER A 36 -8.90 -21.24 -2.14
CA SER A 36 -7.53 -21.28 -1.66
C SER A 36 -7.40 -20.42 -0.39
N LEU A 37 -7.73 -21.02 0.75
CA LEU A 37 -7.67 -20.42 2.10
C LEU A 37 -6.28 -19.91 2.53
N GLN A 38 -5.25 -20.03 1.69
CA GLN A 38 -3.89 -19.55 1.93
C GLN A 38 -3.31 -18.77 0.74
N ASN A 39 -4.15 -18.36 -0.22
CA ASN A 39 -3.70 -17.58 -1.35
C ASN A 39 -3.52 -16.11 -0.93
N LEU A 40 -2.25 -15.74 -0.74
CA LEU A 40 -1.85 -14.38 -0.38
C LEU A 40 -2.21 -13.37 -1.48
N ASP A 41 -2.15 -13.75 -2.76
CA ASP A 41 -2.48 -12.86 -3.87
C ASP A 41 -3.95 -12.49 -3.84
N TYR A 42 -4.85 -13.45 -3.57
CA TYR A 42 -6.27 -13.17 -3.38
C TYR A 42 -6.51 -12.25 -2.17
N LEU A 43 -5.81 -12.48 -1.06
CA LEU A 43 -5.94 -11.68 0.14
C LEU A 43 -5.47 -10.23 -0.09
N TYR A 44 -4.34 -10.05 -0.79
CA TYR A 44 -3.80 -8.75 -1.15
C TYR A 44 -4.69 -8.01 -2.15
N SER A 45 -5.17 -8.69 -3.20
CA SER A 45 -6.15 -8.11 -4.13
C SER A 45 -7.42 -7.68 -3.42
N SER A 46 -7.98 -8.52 -2.55
CA SER A 46 -9.19 -8.19 -1.79
C SER A 46 -8.97 -7.00 -0.83
N ALA A 47 -7.76 -6.86 -0.27
CA ALA A 47 -7.42 -5.69 0.53
C ALA A 47 -7.32 -4.42 -0.31
N LEU A 48 -6.65 -4.47 -1.47
CA LEU A 48 -6.48 -3.33 -2.37
C LEU A 48 -7.78 -2.90 -3.05
N GLU A 49 -8.56 -3.82 -3.60
CA GLU A 49 -9.84 -3.54 -4.25
C GLU A 49 -10.84 -2.91 -3.29
N HIS A 50 -10.73 -3.24 -2.01
CA HIS A 50 -11.56 -2.57 -1.03
C HIS A 50 -11.06 -1.17 -0.68
N ALA A 51 -9.76 -1.06 -0.38
CA ALA A 51 -9.15 0.23 -0.07
C ALA A 51 -9.35 1.23 -1.22
N PHE A 52 -9.31 0.71 -2.46
CA PHE A 52 -9.36 1.47 -3.69
C PHE A 52 -10.31 0.76 -4.69
N PRO A 53 -11.62 1.07 -4.65
CA PRO A 53 -12.60 0.45 -5.51
C PRO A 53 -12.41 0.86 -6.98
N SER A 54 -13.02 0.12 -7.90
CA SER A 54 -12.73 0.28 -9.33
C SER A 54 -13.10 1.62 -9.95
N ASN A 55 -13.91 2.41 -9.28
CA ASN A 55 -14.33 3.74 -9.69
C ASN A 55 -13.56 4.85 -8.97
N ILE A 56 -12.40 4.55 -8.38
CA ILE A 56 -11.56 5.54 -7.72
C ILE A 56 -11.09 6.61 -8.71
N ASP A 57 -10.96 7.84 -8.23
CA ASP A 57 -10.45 8.95 -9.00
C ASP A 57 -9.02 8.69 -9.47
N GLU A 58 -8.78 8.87 -10.78
CA GLU A 58 -7.47 8.74 -11.41
C GLU A 58 -6.31 9.45 -10.66
N PRO A 59 -6.45 10.70 -10.16
CA PRO A 59 -5.38 11.33 -9.39
C PRO A 59 -5.03 10.57 -8.09
N VAL A 60 -6.00 9.94 -7.44
CA VAL A 60 -5.77 9.15 -6.22
C VAL A 60 -5.08 7.84 -6.57
N LEU A 61 -5.46 7.21 -7.69
CA LEU A 61 -4.80 6.01 -8.19
C LEU A 61 -3.33 6.29 -8.58
N LEU A 62 -3.06 7.41 -9.24
CA LEU A 62 -1.69 7.85 -9.54
C LEU A 62 -0.89 8.10 -8.26
N LEU A 63 -1.46 8.83 -7.30
CA LEU A 63 -0.84 9.09 -5.99
C LEU A 63 -0.52 7.78 -5.26
N LEU A 64 -1.43 6.80 -5.28
CA LEU A 64 -1.21 5.46 -4.74
C LEU A 64 -0.01 4.77 -5.42
N ARG A 65 0.03 4.77 -6.75
CA ARG A 65 1.09 4.10 -7.51
C ARG A 65 2.46 4.73 -7.29
N ASP A 66 2.54 6.06 -7.29
CA ASP A 66 3.80 6.75 -7.03
C ASP A 66 4.25 6.56 -5.57
N THR A 67 3.33 6.61 -4.61
CA THR A 67 3.61 6.33 -3.18
C THR A 67 4.17 4.92 -2.99
N LEU A 68 3.47 3.90 -3.52
CA LEU A 68 3.92 2.51 -3.42
C LEU A 68 5.20 2.25 -4.21
N GLY A 69 5.34 2.86 -5.40
CA GLY A 69 6.54 2.77 -6.24
C GLY A 69 7.79 3.25 -5.51
N ILE A 70 7.71 4.43 -4.90
CA ILE A 70 8.81 4.98 -4.08
C ILE A 70 9.11 4.06 -2.89
N LEU A 71 8.09 3.55 -2.19
CA LEU A 71 8.29 2.63 -1.06
C LEU A 71 8.93 1.30 -1.46
N VAL A 72 8.60 0.78 -2.65
CA VAL A 72 9.17 -0.47 -3.17
C VAL A 72 10.64 -0.29 -3.58
N VAL A 73 10.98 0.84 -4.20
CA VAL A 73 12.34 1.14 -4.65
C VAL A 73 13.23 1.65 -3.51
N ALA A 74 12.63 2.26 -2.48
CA ALA A 74 13.35 2.72 -1.30
C ALA A 74 14.03 1.52 -0.59
N ARG A 75 15.35 1.46 -0.70
CA ARG A 75 16.18 0.43 -0.05
C ARG A 75 16.12 0.47 1.47
N THR A 76 15.69 1.60 2.03
CA THR A 76 15.56 1.82 3.47
C THR A 76 14.16 2.33 3.80
N PRO A 77 13.59 1.96 4.95
CA PRO A 77 12.32 2.52 5.42
C PRO A 77 12.34 4.05 5.43
N ILE A 78 11.41 4.70 4.72
CA ILE A 78 11.33 6.16 4.60
C ILE A 78 10.19 6.72 5.43
N THR A 79 10.34 7.95 5.90
CA THR A 79 9.26 8.68 6.58
C THR A 79 8.27 9.27 5.59
N ILE A 80 7.07 9.62 6.05
CA ILE A 80 6.08 10.30 5.21
C ILE A 80 6.58 11.67 4.71
N ALA A 81 7.40 12.37 5.51
CA ALA A 81 8.01 13.63 5.12
C ALA A 81 9.00 13.45 3.97
N THR A 82 9.85 12.41 4.05
CA THR A 82 10.75 12.03 2.95
C THR A 82 9.96 11.64 1.71
N LEU A 83 8.91 10.83 1.86
CA LEU A 83 8.07 10.41 0.75
C LEU A 83 7.42 11.62 0.06
N ALA A 84 6.87 12.56 0.83
CA ALA A 84 6.26 13.77 0.29
C ALA A 84 7.26 14.68 -0.46
N SER A 85 8.53 14.71 -0.04
CA SER A 85 9.58 15.45 -0.77
C SER A 85 10.04 14.78 -2.07
N LEU A 86 9.78 13.48 -2.22
CA LEU A 86 10.17 12.70 -3.41
C LEU A 86 9.07 12.63 -4.46
N LEU A 87 7.82 12.94 -4.10
CA LEU A 87 6.76 13.03 -5.08
C LEU A 87 6.95 14.29 -5.94
N PRO A 88 6.95 14.17 -7.27
CA PRO A 88 6.99 15.30 -8.18
C PRO A 88 5.62 15.99 -8.18
N SER A 89 5.34 16.83 -7.17
CA SER A 89 4.18 17.73 -7.19
C SER A 89 4.66 19.18 -7.21
N ALA A 90 4.38 19.86 -8.32
CA ALA A 90 4.93 21.17 -8.64
C ALA A 90 4.22 22.35 -7.93
N THR A 91 3.17 22.10 -7.13
CA THR A 91 2.24 23.17 -6.74
C THR A 91 1.96 23.24 -5.24
N GLU A 92 2.16 22.15 -4.49
CA GLU A 92 1.78 22.09 -3.08
C GLU A 92 2.99 21.93 -2.15
N PRO A 93 2.95 22.51 -0.94
CA PRO A 93 4.03 22.34 0.02
C PRO A 93 4.10 20.88 0.52
N PRO A 94 5.28 20.34 0.85
CA PRO A 94 5.47 18.95 1.28
C PRO A 94 4.58 18.51 2.45
N GLN A 95 4.20 19.42 3.34
CA GLN A 95 3.32 19.12 4.47
C GLN A 95 1.89 18.79 4.02
N VAL A 96 1.39 19.49 2.99
CA VAL A 96 0.05 19.22 2.42
C VAL A 96 0.08 17.89 1.69
N ILE A 97 1.14 17.65 0.91
CA ILE A 97 1.34 16.38 0.20
C ILE A 97 1.39 15.20 1.19
N ALA A 98 2.14 15.33 2.30
CA ALA A 98 2.20 14.32 3.34
C ALA A 98 0.82 14.02 3.95
N GLU A 99 0.02 15.04 4.21
CA GLU A 99 -1.33 14.88 4.76
C GLU A 99 -2.29 14.24 3.74
N THR A 100 -2.16 14.60 2.47
CA THR A 100 -2.92 13.98 1.36
C THR A 100 -2.57 12.50 1.23
N ILE A 101 -1.28 12.13 1.19
CA ILE A 101 -0.83 10.72 1.15
C ILE A 101 -1.35 9.95 2.36
N ARG A 102 -1.26 10.54 3.55
CA ARG A 102 -1.74 9.92 4.78
C ARG A 102 -3.22 9.58 4.70
N ASN A 103 -4.05 10.56 4.32
CA ASN A 103 -5.50 10.47 4.39
C ASN A 103 -6.12 9.76 3.19
N GLN A 104 -5.47 9.80 2.03
CA GLN A 104 -5.98 9.18 0.81
C GLN A 104 -5.37 7.81 0.51
N VAL A 105 -4.18 7.50 1.03
CA VAL A 105 -3.46 6.26 0.71
C VAL A 105 -3.15 5.42 1.94
N LEU A 106 -2.34 5.94 2.87
CA LEU A 106 -1.77 5.11 3.95
C LEU A 106 -2.83 4.60 4.93
N VAL A 107 -3.82 5.44 5.28
CA VAL A 107 -4.94 5.07 6.18
C VAL A 107 -5.64 3.78 5.75
N TYR A 108 -5.80 3.55 4.44
CA TYR A 108 -6.51 2.40 3.91
C TYR A 108 -5.63 1.15 3.75
N LEU A 109 -4.32 1.29 3.91
CA LEU A 109 -3.34 0.21 3.74
C LEU A 109 -2.85 -0.37 5.07
N GLY A 110 -3.49 -0.07 6.21
CA GLY A 110 -3.06 -0.51 7.54
C GLY A 110 -2.98 -2.03 7.74
N SER A 111 -3.59 -2.82 6.85
CA SER A 111 -3.48 -4.29 6.82
C SER A 111 -2.30 -4.82 6.00
N LEU A 112 -1.62 -3.95 5.26
CA LEU A 112 -0.54 -4.27 4.31
C LEU A 112 0.78 -3.56 4.67
N LEU A 113 0.70 -2.39 5.31
CA LEU A 113 1.83 -1.62 5.78
C LEU A 113 1.62 -1.10 7.20
N THR A 114 2.73 -0.82 7.89
CA THR A 114 2.73 -0.06 9.13
C THR A 114 3.09 1.37 8.83
N PHE A 115 2.23 2.29 9.27
CA PHE A 115 2.57 3.70 9.41
C PHE A 115 2.03 4.17 10.77
N SER A 116 2.87 4.80 11.58
CA SER A 116 2.45 5.34 12.88
C SER A 116 1.98 6.77 12.67
N GLY A 117 0.79 6.93 12.08
CA GLY A 117 0.19 8.23 11.85
C GLY A 117 -0.64 8.70 13.03
N GLY A 118 -0.04 9.41 13.98
CA GLY A 118 -0.78 10.33 14.87
C GLY A 118 -0.71 11.78 14.38
N ASP A 119 0.36 12.09 13.67
CA ASP A 119 0.86 13.44 13.51
C ASP A 119 1.80 13.51 12.30
N SER A 120 1.69 14.57 11.49
CA SER A 120 2.51 14.80 10.29
C SER A 120 4.01 15.01 10.62
N THR A 121 4.35 15.02 11.92
CA THR A 121 5.70 15.05 12.52
C THR A 121 6.25 13.67 12.90
N SER A 122 5.50 12.59 12.69
CA SER A 122 5.92 11.25 13.10
C SER A 122 7.18 10.83 12.35
N SER A 123 8.30 10.75 13.07
CA SER A 123 9.60 10.31 12.55
C SER A 123 9.65 8.81 12.24
N LYS A 124 8.56 8.07 12.45
CA LYS A 124 8.53 6.62 12.23
C LYS A 124 8.42 6.31 10.74
N PRO A 125 9.21 5.35 10.24
CA PRO A 125 9.21 5.02 8.83
C PRO A 125 7.97 4.20 8.44
N ILE A 126 7.57 4.34 7.18
CA ILE A 126 6.57 3.50 6.53
C ILE A 126 7.24 2.19 6.13
N GLN A 127 6.61 1.06 6.44
CA GLN A 127 7.15 -0.26 6.14
C GLN A 127 6.04 -1.22 5.70
N PHE A 128 6.32 -2.01 4.66
CA PHE A 128 5.46 -3.14 4.33
C PHE A 128 5.52 -4.19 5.44
N LEU A 129 4.37 -4.76 5.80
CA LEU A 129 4.30 -5.83 6.79
C LEU A 129 5.03 -7.09 6.30
N HIS A 130 4.95 -7.37 5.00
CA HIS A 130 5.48 -8.59 4.40
C HIS A 130 6.11 -8.35 3.03
N LYS A 131 7.30 -8.92 2.80
CA LYS A 131 8.00 -8.88 1.50
C LYS A 131 7.19 -9.50 0.35
N SER A 132 6.35 -10.49 0.64
CA SER A 132 5.45 -11.11 -0.34
C SER A 132 4.46 -10.12 -0.96
N PHE A 133 4.10 -9.06 -0.26
CA PHE A 133 3.25 -8.01 -0.80
C PHE A 133 4.00 -7.14 -1.83
N VAL A 134 5.28 -6.85 -1.59
CA VAL A 134 6.14 -6.16 -2.57
C VAL A 134 6.28 -6.98 -3.84
N ASP A 135 6.55 -8.28 -3.68
CA ASP A 135 6.66 -9.24 -4.79
C ASP A 135 5.35 -9.35 -5.60
N PHE A 136 4.21 -9.32 -4.90
CA PHE A 136 2.88 -9.28 -5.51
C PHE A 136 2.66 -8.02 -6.38
N LEU A 137 3.06 -6.83 -5.91
CA LEU A 137 2.93 -5.58 -6.68
C LEU A 137 3.89 -5.50 -7.87
N ALA A 138 5.08 -6.10 -7.75
CA ALA A 138 6.15 -6.04 -8.75
C ALA A 138 6.07 -7.12 -9.83
N THR A 139 5.21 -8.13 -9.67
CA THR A 139 5.09 -9.25 -10.61
C THR A 139 3.86 -9.11 -11.49
N LYS A 140 4.09 -8.96 -12.81
CA LYS A 140 3.01 -8.85 -13.79
C LYS A 140 2.13 -10.12 -13.77
N GLY A 141 0.82 -9.93 -13.73
CA GLY A 141 -0.16 -11.02 -13.74
C GLY A 141 -0.50 -11.61 -12.37
N ARG A 142 0.12 -11.13 -11.28
CA ARG A 142 -0.28 -11.49 -9.89
C ARG A 142 -1.24 -10.48 -9.28
N CYS A 143 -1.05 -9.19 -9.58
CA CYS A 143 -1.97 -8.11 -9.21
C CYS A 143 -2.72 -7.57 -10.43
N ASP A 144 -3.83 -6.86 -10.18
CA ASP A 144 -4.51 -6.05 -11.19
C ASP A 144 -3.55 -5.01 -11.80
N ASP A 145 -3.65 -4.76 -13.11
CA ASP A 145 -2.78 -3.83 -13.85
C ASP A 145 -2.80 -2.40 -13.27
N ARG A 146 -3.89 -2.03 -12.57
CA ARG A 146 -4.03 -0.73 -11.88
C ARG A 146 -3.10 -0.59 -10.68
N PHE A 147 -2.77 -1.70 -10.02
CA PHE A 147 -1.88 -1.71 -8.85
C PHE A 147 -0.46 -2.20 -9.19
N PHE A 148 -0.24 -2.70 -10.41
CA PHE A 148 1.07 -3.17 -10.85
C PHE A 148 2.11 -2.06 -10.88
N LEU A 149 3.30 -2.35 -10.36
CA LEU A 149 4.44 -1.46 -10.32
C LEU A 149 5.58 -2.01 -11.16
N ASP A 150 5.93 -1.30 -12.22
CA ASP A 150 7.12 -1.64 -13.02
C ASP A 150 8.37 -1.13 -12.30
N VAL A 151 9.07 -2.01 -11.60
CA VAL A 151 10.22 -1.68 -10.74
C VAL A 151 11.36 -0.93 -11.47
N PRO A 152 11.73 -1.26 -12.73
CA PRO A 152 12.71 -0.49 -13.51
C PRO A 152 12.25 0.96 -13.76
N ASP A 153 11.00 1.17 -14.16
CA ASP A 153 10.45 2.50 -14.42
C ASP A 153 10.38 3.34 -13.12
N GLN A 154 10.11 2.70 -11.99
CA GLN A 154 10.11 3.35 -10.68
C GLN A 154 11.52 3.74 -10.23
N HIS A 155 12.55 2.97 -10.57
CA HIS A 155 13.95 3.34 -10.32
C HIS A 155 14.35 4.59 -11.13
N GLU A 156 13.91 4.68 -12.39
CA GLU A 156 14.18 5.84 -13.24
C GLU A 156 13.49 7.10 -12.68
N LYS A 157 12.20 7.01 -12.32
CA LYS A 157 11.48 8.11 -11.66
C LYS A 157 12.17 8.59 -10.39
N MET A 158 12.57 7.67 -9.49
CA MET A 158 13.32 8.06 -8.30
C MET A 158 14.69 8.68 -8.64
N ALA A 159 15.41 8.14 -9.61
CA ALA A 159 16.70 8.71 -10.02
C ALA A 159 16.56 10.15 -10.54
N THR A 160 15.50 10.45 -11.28
CA THR A 160 15.20 11.83 -11.72
C THR A 160 14.78 12.75 -10.57
N ALA A 161 14.10 12.23 -9.54
CA ALA A 161 13.73 13.02 -8.36
C ALA A 161 14.94 13.39 -7.47
N PHE A 162 16.01 12.58 -7.49
CA PHE A 162 17.28 12.86 -6.80
C PHE A 162 18.34 13.56 -7.68
N GLY A 163 18.07 13.74 -8.97
CA GLY A 163 18.98 14.38 -9.92
C GLY A 163 18.93 15.91 -9.82
N VAL A 164 19.92 16.48 -9.12
CA VAL A 164 20.32 17.90 -9.22
C VAL A 164 20.90 18.19 -10.59
#